data_AF-A0A0B1XV14-F1
#
_entry.id   AF-A0A0B1XV14-F1
#
_cell.length_a   1.000
_cell.length_b   1.000
_cell.length_c   1.000
_cell.angle_alpha   90.00
_cell.angle_beta   90.00
_cell.angle_gamma   90.00
#
_symmetry.space_group_name_H-M   'P 1'
#
loop_
_entity.id
_entity.type
_entity.pdbx_description
1 polymer ?
#
loop_
_entity_poly.entity_id
_entity_poly.type
_entity_poly.pdbx_seq_one_letter_code
_entity_poly.pdbx_strand_id
1 'polypeptide(L)' 'MPRKTKTSIAAARELPAIPEELIAHFVKGPMSAEAVQEASMAFKKALIERALGAELGHHLGYPPGGERPA' A
#
# COMPACT_ATOMS: atom_id res chain seq x y z
N MET A 1 19.73 -25.20 31.42
CA MET A 1 18.47 -24.43 31.46
C MET A 1 17.98 -24.25 30.02
N PRO A 2 16.75 -24.65 29.66
CA PRO A 2 16.24 -24.40 28.32
C PRO A 2 15.93 -22.91 28.16
N ARG A 3 16.61 -22.27 27.21
CA ARG A 3 16.43 -20.86 26.86
C ARG A 3 15.06 -20.74 26.18
N LYS A 4 14.11 -20.02 26.80
CA LYS A 4 12.85 -19.67 26.15
C LYS A 4 13.21 -18.82 24.93
N THR A 5 13.19 -19.44 23.75
CA THR A 5 13.09 -18.73 22.49
C THR A 5 11.82 -17.90 22.61
N LYS A 6 11.99 -16.57 22.68
CA LYS A 6 10.90 -15.64 22.43
C LYS A 6 10.47 -15.95 21.00
N THR A 7 9.49 -16.84 20.87
CA THR A 7 8.63 -16.91 19.71
C THR A 7 8.19 -15.49 19.50
N SER A 8 8.79 -14.84 18.50
CA SER A 8 8.35 -13.55 18.03
C SER A 8 6.94 -13.79 17.49
N ILE A 9 5.97 -13.75 18.41
CA ILE A 9 4.68 -13.13 18.16
C ILE A 9 5.05 -11.67 17.84
N ALA A 10 5.67 -11.43 16.69
CA ALA A 10 5.44 -10.19 16.00
C ALA A 10 3.93 -10.21 15.85
N ALA A 11 3.25 -9.47 16.73
CA ALA A 11 1.80 -9.40 16.81
C ALA A 11 1.30 -9.48 15.38
N ALA A 12 0.55 -10.54 15.06
CA ALA A 12 -0.05 -10.70 13.75
C ALA A 12 -0.93 -9.46 13.60
N ARG A 13 -0.36 -8.42 13.00
CA ARG A 13 -1.07 -7.19 12.72
C ARG A 13 -2.18 -7.66 11.81
N GLU A 14 -3.41 -7.52 12.29
CA GLU A 14 -4.58 -7.79 11.47
C GLU A 14 -4.44 -6.89 10.25
N LEU A 15 -4.12 -7.53 9.13
CA LEU A 15 -4.07 -6.82 7.86
C LEU A 15 -5.50 -6.41 7.53
N PRO A 16 -5.71 -5.18 7.04
CA PRO A 16 -7.03 -4.78 6.59
C PRO A 16 -7.51 -5.77 5.52
N ALA A 17 -8.75 -6.23 5.65
CA ALA A 17 -9.37 -7.07 4.64
C ALA A 17 -9.43 -6.29 3.32
N ILE A 18 -8.94 -6.90 2.24
CA ILE A 18 -9.02 -6.34 0.90
C ILE A 18 -10.34 -6.83 0.27
N PRO A 19 -11.23 -5.94 -0.19
CA PRO A 19 -12.46 -6.36 -0.88
C PRO A 19 -12.17 -7.23 -2.10
N GLU A 20 -12.96 -8.27 -2.31
CA GLU A 20 -12.80 -9.21 -3.43
C GLU A 20 -12.89 -8.52 -4.80
N GLU A 21 -13.81 -7.56 -4.94
CA GLU A 21 -13.96 -6.74 -6.13
C GLU A 21 -12.66 -5.99 -6.49
N LEU A 22 -11.91 -5.54 -5.47
CA LEU A 22 -10.63 -4.88 -5.72
C LEU A 22 -9.60 -5.86 -6.28
N ILE A 23 -9.54 -7.09 -5.75
CA ILE A 23 -8.65 -8.14 -6.25
C ILE A 23 -9.02 -8.55 -7.69
N ALA A 24 -10.31 -8.64 -7.99
CA ALA A 24 -10.81 -8.98 -9.34
C ALA A 24 -10.35 -7.98 -10.42
N HIS A 25 -10.08 -6.73 -10.08
CA HIS A 25 -9.50 -5.76 -11.02
C HIS A 25 -8.03 -6.03 -11.36
N PHE A 26 -7.27 -6.65 -10.44
CA PHE A 26 -5.87 -7.00 -10.66
C PHE A 26 -5.71 -8.38 -11.30
N VAL A 27 -6.63 -9.30 -11.04
CA VAL A 27 -6.54 -10.71 -11.48
C VAL A 27 -7.51 -10.96 -12.64
N LYS A 28 -6.98 -11.07 -13.87
CA LYS A 28 -7.77 -11.32 -15.10
C LYS A 28 -7.81 -12.80 -15.53
N GLY A 29 -7.36 -13.71 -14.66
CA GLY A 29 -7.21 -15.14 -14.94
C GLY A 29 -6.09 -15.74 -14.09
N PRO A 30 -5.69 -17.00 -14.35
CA PRO A 30 -4.57 -17.62 -13.64
C PRO A 30 -3.30 -16.78 -13.78
N MET A 31 -2.65 -16.46 -12.65
CA MET A 31 -1.40 -15.71 -12.62
C MET A 31 -0.25 -16.58 -12.11
N SER A 32 0.92 -16.44 -12.73
CA SER A 32 2.16 -17.01 -12.19
C SER A 32 2.60 -16.25 -10.95
N ALA A 33 3.43 -16.87 -10.10
CA ALA A 33 4.00 -16.20 -8.92
C ALA A 33 4.79 -14.94 -9.30
N GLU A 34 5.49 -14.95 -10.43
CA GLU A 34 6.22 -13.79 -10.96
C GLU A 34 5.27 -12.66 -11.34
N ALA A 35 4.18 -12.95 -12.06
CA ALA A 35 3.18 -11.94 -12.42
C ALA A 35 2.52 -11.32 -11.18
N VAL A 36 2.29 -12.11 -10.12
CA VAL A 36 1.77 -11.60 -8.84
C VAL A 36 2.77 -10.66 -8.16
N GLN A 37 4.06 -11.00 -8.18
CA GLN A 37 5.10 -10.17 -7.61
C GLN A 37 5.24 -8.83 -8.33
N GLU A 38 5.26 -8.84 -9.66
CA GLU A 38 5.32 -7.62 -10.48
C GLU A 38 4.10 -6.72 -10.24
N ALA A 39 2.91 -7.29 -10.22
CA ALA A 39 1.68 -6.55 -9.91
C ALA A 39 1.72 -5.93 -8.49
N SER A 40 2.23 -6.67 -7.51
CA SER A 40 2.35 -6.22 -6.12
C SER A 40 3.34 -5.05 -5.98
N MET A 41 4.48 -5.12 -6.68
CA MET A 41 5.49 -4.05 -6.69
C MET A 41 4.93 -2.78 -7.34
N ALA A 42 4.25 -2.90 -8.47
CA ALA A 42 3.60 -1.79 -9.14
C ALA A 42 2.53 -1.14 -8.25
N PHE A 43 1.67 -1.95 -7.61
CA PHE A 43 0.63 -1.46 -6.71
C PHE A 43 1.22 -0.74 -5.49
N LYS A 44 2.24 -1.34 -4.85
CA LYS A 44 2.92 -0.73 -3.69
C LYS A 44 3.53 0.63 -4.06
N LYS A 45 4.17 0.74 -5.23
CA LYS A 45 4.71 2.01 -5.73
C LYS A 45 3.60 3.05 -5.89
N ALA A 46 2.51 2.70 -6.59
CA ALA A 46 1.39 3.60 -6.81
C ALA A 46 0.73 4.08 -5.50
N LEU A 47 0.59 3.18 -4.51
CA LEU A 47 0.09 3.52 -3.18
C LEU A 47 0.96 4.55 -2.47
N ILE A 48 2.29 4.34 -2.49
CA ILE A 48 3.26 5.25 -1.88
C ILE A 48 3.20 6.62 -2.58
N GLU A 49 3.24 6.65 -3.91
CA GLU A 49 3.16 7.89 -4.67
C GLU A 49 1.84 8.64 -4.42
N ARG A 50 0.73 7.93 -4.26
CA ARG A 50 -0.56 8.53 -3.92
C ARG A 50 -0.56 9.09 -2.49
N ALA A 51 -0.01 8.37 -1.52
CA ALA A 51 0.08 8.85 -0.15
C ALA A 51 0.96 10.12 -0.05
N LEU A 52 2.15 10.08 -0.64
CA LEU A 52 3.09 11.20 -0.66
C LEU A 52 2.59 12.38 -1.53
N GLY A 53 1.92 12.09 -2.65
CA GLY A 53 1.30 13.11 -3.50
C GLY A 53 0.07 13.76 -2.85
N ALA A 54 -0.68 13.02 -2.03
CA ALA A 54 -1.77 13.57 -1.22
C ALA A 54 -1.24 14.49 -0.11
N GLU A 55 -0.07 14.18 0.47
CA GLU A 55 0.59 15.07 1.44
C GLU A 55 0.93 16.43 0.80
N LEU A 56 1.42 16.48 -0.45
CA LEU A 56 1.67 17.75 -1.15
C LEU A 56 0.39 18.56 -1.42
N GLY A 57 -0.76 17.91 -1.63
CA GLY A 57 -2.05 18.59 -1.82
C GLY A 57 -2.64 19.17 -0.52
N HIS A 58 -2.30 18.60 0.64
CA HIS A 58 -2.82 19.02 1.95
C HIS A 58 -2.00 20.11 2.65
N HIS A 59 -0.80 20.45 2.14
CA HIS A 59 0.10 21.42 2.79
C HIS A 59 0.14 22.82 2.14
N LEU A 60 -0.58 23.03 1.05
CA LEU A 60 -0.54 24.32 0.37
C LEU A 60 -1.56 25.31 0.93
N GLY A 61 -2.69 24.87 1.49
CA GLY A 61 -3.80 25.77 1.82
C GLY A 61 -4.49 26.37 0.58
N TYR A 62 -4.13 25.89 -0.62
CA TYR A 62 -4.71 26.23 -1.92
C TYR A 62 -4.63 25.01 -2.86
N PRO A 63 -5.51 24.90 -3.88
CA PRO A 63 -5.57 23.73 -4.74
C PRO A 63 -4.31 23.54 -5.61
N PRO A 64 -4.01 22.31 -6.05
CA PRO A 64 -2.91 22.04 -6.98
C PRO A 64 -3.04 22.86 -8.27
N GLY A 65 -2.02 23.66 -8.58
CA GLY A 65 -2.03 24.58 -9.73
C GLY A 65 -2.67 25.96 -9.47
N GLY A 66 -3.17 26.21 -8.25
CA GLY A 66 -3.58 27.55 -7.82
C GLY A 66 -2.38 28.44 -7.48
N GLU A 67 -2.58 29.77 -7.53
CA GLU A 67 -1.59 30.72 -7.02
C GLU A 67 -1.46 30.59 -5.50
N ARG A 68 -0.23 30.71 -5.00
CA ARG A 68 0.06 30.71 -3.57
C ARG A 68 -0.55 31.99 -2.94
N PRO A 69 -1.34 31.89 -1.86
CA PRO A 69 -1.81 33.06 -1.11
C PRO A 69 -0.61 33.88 -0.60
N ALA A 70 -0.74 35.22 -0.64
CA ALA A 70 0.29 36.17 -0.22
C ALA A 70 0.67 36.05 1.27
#